data_AF-A0A835HCD8-F1
#
_entry.id   AF-A0A835HCD8-F1
#
_cell.length_a   1.000
_cell.length_b   1.000
_cell.length_c   1.000
_cell.angle_alpha   90.00
_cell.angle_beta   90.00
_cell.angle_gamma   90.00
#
_symmetry.space_group_name_H-M   'P 1'
#
loop_
_entity.id
_entity.type
_entity.pdbx_description
1 polymer ?
#
loop_
_entity_poly.entity_id
_entity_poly.type
_entity_poly.pdbx_seq_one_letter_code
_entity_poly.pdbx_strand_id
1 'polypeptide(L)'
;MVPSFISTFSNGNILHSLVYDSVSEKYKVVICGYSTTDGYTSKIITVGVEGDTWRDVIIPKPHRLCEYPPIFANGSLHLMMDSVDLENLEASFFLEPESLGKVLTMDVGREIFYTIPHPECNSGVYTLVEMEGLLCFVDHISNTQLQIWVLKDLELHEWNVKYRIDISHLKKVPFKGFLEDSFPFAITTTLKCKIIIKYYDSVNHLTQFFSYDMDRKQLDEERGLDSAWTKDLSEFEQKFYPLKHVNTLVSF
;
A
#
# COMPACT_ATOMS: atom_id res chain seq x y z
N MET A 1 -11.38 -3.02 -21.07
CA MET A 1 -10.22 -3.06 -20.15
C MET A 1 -10.02 -1.63 -19.68
N VAL A 2 -10.55 -1.28 -18.51
CA VAL A 2 -10.39 0.07 -17.92
C VAL A 2 -8.94 0.17 -17.42
N PRO A 3 -8.20 1.25 -17.68
CA PRO A 3 -6.86 1.40 -17.14
C PRO A 3 -6.96 1.52 -15.61
N SER A 4 -6.51 0.49 -14.91
CA SER A 4 -6.37 0.46 -13.44
C SER A 4 -5.14 1.24 -13.01
N PHE A 5 -4.99 2.48 -13.49
CA PHE A 5 -3.89 3.33 -13.06
C PHE A 5 -4.39 4.30 -11.98
N ILE A 6 -3.90 4.09 -10.77
CA ILE A 6 -4.29 4.83 -9.57
C ILE A 6 -3.00 5.27 -8.88
N SER A 7 -2.85 6.59 -8.73
CA SER A 7 -1.72 7.18 -8.03
C SER A 7 -2.15 7.48 -6.60
N THR A 8 -1.34 7.01 -5.65
CA THR A 8 -1.47 7.28 -4.23
C THR A 8 -0.15 7.80 -3.70
N PHE A 9 -0.20 8.88 -2.90
CA PHE A 9 1.00 9.43 -2.27
C PHE A 9 0.68 10.00 -0.89
N SER A 10 1.67 10.00 -0.02
CA SER A 10 1.64 10.64 1.28
C SER A 10 2.47 11.93 1.24
N ASN A 11 1.95 13.00 1.85
CA ASN A 11 2.69 14.24 2.09
C ASN A 11 2.44 14.66 3.54
N GLY A 12 3.34 14.25 4.45
CA GLY A 12 3.08 14.33 5.89
C GLY A 12 1.86 13.49 6.28
N ASN A 13 0.99 14.03 7.14
CA ASN A 13 -0.18 13.35 7.68
C ASN A 13 -1.36 13.23 6.70
N ILE A 14 -1.17 13.45 5.39
CA ILE A 14 -2.24 13.44 4.38
C ILE A 14 -1.91 12.43 3.28
N LEU A 15 -2.86 11.54 3.02
CA LEU A 15 -2.88 10.53 1.99
C LEU A 15 -3.82 10.97 0.88
N HIS A 16 -3.34 10.94 -0.36
CA HIS A 16 -4.14 11.24 -1.55
C HIS A 16 -4.32 9.96 -2.37
N SER A 17 -5.49 9.78 -2.97
CA SER A 17 -5.79 8.63 -3.83
C SER A 17 -6.74 9.00 -4.97
N LEU A 18 -6.34 8.71 -6.21
CA LEU A 18 -7.23 8.80 -7.37
C LEU A 18 -7.83 7.43 -7.64
N VAL A 19 -9.12 7.23 -7.43
CA VAL A 19 -9.78 5.91 -7.50
C VAL A 19 -10.83 5.88 -8.61
N TYR A 20 -11.09 4.71 -9.18
CA TYR A 20 -12.14 4.53 -10.18
C TYR A 20 -13.39 3.92 -9.54
N ASP A 21 -14.51 4.65 -9.63
CA ASP A 21 -15.83 4.16 -9.24
C ASP A 21 -16.48 3.49 -10.45
N SER A 22 -16.57 2.16 -10.41
CA SER A 22 -17.18 1.37 -11.48
C SER A 22 -18.70 1.51 -11.55
N VAL A 23 -19.36 1.94 -10.47
CA VAL A 23 -20.83 2.12 -10.43
C VAL A 23 -21.23 3.40 -11.16
N SER A 24 -20.48 4.48 -10.94
CA SER A 24 -20.72 5.76 -11.63
C SER A 24 -19.91 5.93 -12.93
N GLU A 25 -18.99 5.01 -13.22
CA GLU A 25 -18.01 5.08 -14.31
C GLU A 25 -17.17 6.38 -14.29
N LYS A 26 -16.84 6.87 -13.10
CA LYS A 26 -16.07 8.11 -12.88
C LYS A 26 -14.85 7.87 -12.03
N TYR A 27 -13.87 8.76 -12.17
CA TYR A 27 -12.78 8.84 -11.20
C TYR A 27 -13.20 9.71 -10.02
N LYS A 28 -12.77 9.34 -8.82
CA LYS A 28 -12.90 10.14 -7.61
C LYS A 28 -11.53 10.37 -7.00
N VAL A 29 -11.36 11.52 -6.35
CA VAL A 29 -10.18 11.77 -5.52
C VAL A 29 -10.60 11.63 -4.06
N VAL A 30 -9.93 10.73 -3.34
CA VAL A 30 -10.07 10.55 -1.90
C VAL A 30 -8.85 11.16 -1.24
N ILE A 31 -9.08 11.96 -0.21
CA ILE A 31 -8.05 12.46 0.69
C ILE A 31 -8.37 11.93 2.08
N CYS A 32 -7.37 11.37 2.74
CA CYS A 32 -7.45 10.99 4.15
C CYS A 32 -6.33 11.73 4.87
N GLY A 33 -6.59 12.33 6.02
CA GLY A 33 -5.53 12.98 6.78
C GLY A 33 -5.79 13.07 8.26
N TYR A 34 -4.72 13.27 9.02
CA TYR A 34 -4.79 13.43 10.47
C TYR A 34 -4.50 14.86 10.89
N SER A 35 -5.43 15.44 11.66
CA SER A 35 -5.23 16.67 12.40
C SER A 35 -5.22 16.39 13.90
N THR A 36 -4.34 17.04 14.65
CA THR A 36 -4.31 16.94 16.12
C THR A 36 -5.56 17.52 16.78
N THR A 37 -6.29 18.40 16.10
CA THR A 37 -7.54 19.02 16.61
C THR A 37 -8.77 18.19 16.32
N ASP A 38 -8.87 17.65 15.10
CA ASP A 38 -10.10 17.06 14.57
C ASP A 38 -10.01 15.54 14.41
N GLY A 39 -8.83 14.95 14.64
CA GLY A 39 -8.54 13.55 14.41
C GLY A 39 -8.41 13.23 12.92
N TYR A 40 -8.78 12.01 12.55
CA TYR A 40 -8.80 11.59 11.15
C TYR A 40 -9.99 12.18 10.41
N THR A 41 -9.69 12.78 9.27
CA THR A 41 -10.67 13.33 8.34
C THR A 41 -10.50 12.64 7.00
N SER A 42 -11.62 12.47 6.28
CA SER A 42 -11.57 12.07 4.89
C SER A 42 -12.51 12.93 4.06
N LYS A 43 -12.07 13.27 2.86
CA LYS A 43 -12.86 13.99 1.87
C LYS A 43 -12.81 13.28 0.54
N ILE A 44 -13.90 13.35 -0.21
CA ILE A 44 -14.00 12.80 -1.55
C ILE A 44 -14.61 13.82 -2.53
N ILE A 45 -14.16 13.79 -3.78
CA ILE A 45 -14.74 14.56 -4.88
C ILE A 45 -14.75 13.72 -6.17
N THR A 46 -15.75 13.92 -7.02
CA THR A 46 -15.86 13.27 -8.34
C THR A 46 -15.17 14.11 -9.40
N VAL A 47 -14.27 13.52 -10.17
CA VAL A 47 -13.52 14.21 -11.22
C VAL A 47 -14.41 14.41 -12.45
N GLY A 48 -14.40 15.63 -12.99
CA GLY A 48 -15.09 15.96 -14.24
C GLY A 48 -16.60 16.11 -14.12
N VAL A 49 -17.12 16.34 -12.91
CA VAL A 49 -18.53 16.67 -12.66
C VAL A 49 -18.62 18.16 -12.30
N GLU A 50 -19.26 18.95 -13.17
CA GLU A 50 -19.43 20.39 -12.95
C GLU A 50 -20.30 20.65 -11.72
N GLY A 51 -19.85 21.56 -10.85
CA GLY A 51 -20.55 21.90 -9.61
C GLY A 51 -20.37 20.88 -8.48
N ASP A 52 -19.61 19.80 -8.69
CA ASP A 52 -19.29 18.87 -7.60
C ASP A 52 -18.33 19.51 -6.59
N THR A 53 -18.48 19.17 -5.32
CA THR A 53 -17.69 19.71 -4.22
C THR A 53 -17.16 18.59 -3.33
N TRP A 54 -16.13 18.91 -2.54
CA TRP A 54 -15.58 17.99 -1.55
C TRP A 54 -16.64 17.62 -0.52
N ARG A 55 -16.90 16.33 -0.38
CA ARG A 55 -17.80 15.75 0.62
C ARG A 55 -16.99 15.11 1.72
N ASP A 56 -17.45 15.26 2.96
CA ASP A 56 -16.86 14.57 4.09
C ASP A 56 -17.25 13.09 4.08
N VAL A 57 -16.26 12.23 4.31
CA VAL A 57 -16.46 10.79 4.49
C VAL A 57 -16.00 10.43 5.90
N ILE A 58 -16.86 9.74 6.64
CA ILE A 58 -16.59 9.39 8.02
C ILE A 58 -15.65 8.18 8.05
N ILE A 59 -14.43 8.37 8.56
CA ILE A 59 -13.56 7.27 8.96
C ILE A 59 -14.05 6.78 10.33
N PRO A 60 -14.41 5.49 10.49
CA PRO A 60 -14.78 4.96 11.79
C PRO A 60 -13.62 5.07 12.79
N LYS A 61 -13.91 5.51 14.01
CA LYS A 61 -12.94 5.50 15.13
C LYS A 61 -12.83 4.08 15.71
N PRO A 62 -11.69 3.67 16.31
CA PRO A 62 -10.54 4.49 16.74
C PRO A 62 -9.36 4.54 15.75
N HIS A 63 -9.54 4.15 14.49
CA HIS A 63 -8.43 3.78 13.61
C HIS A 63 -7.40 4.90 13.32
N ARG A 64 -6.16 4.77 13.80
CA ARG A 64 -5.00 5.46 13.22
C ARG A 64 -4.61 4.84 11.90
N LEU A 65 -4.54 5.69 10.87
CA LEU A 65 -3.98 5.34 9.57
C LEU A 65 -2.46 5.32 9.69
N CYS A 66 -1.86 4.27 9.14
CA CYS A 66 -0.43 4.23 8.92
C CYS A 66 -0.04 5.18 7.77
N GLU A 67 1.19 5.67 7.76
CA GLU A 67 1.70 6.58 6.71
C GLU A 67 1.95 5.88 5.35
N TYR A 68 1.66 4.58 5.27
CA TYR A 68 1.75 3.84 4.01
C TYR A 68 0.72 4.32 2.99
N PRO A 69 1.09 4.37 1.69
CA PRO A 69 0.15 4.73 0.64
C PRO A 69 -1.07 3.79 0.65
N PRO A 70 -2.29 4.33 0.47
CA PRO A 70 -3.47 3.51 0.23
C PRO A 70 -3.30 2.63 -1.02
N ILE A 71 -3.93 1.47 -1.03
CA ILE A 71 -3.89 0.52 -2.16
C ILE A 71 -5.29 0.42 -2.74
N PHE A 72 -5.46 0.74 -4.03
CA PHE A 72 -6.72 0.44 -4.71
C PHE A 72 -6.68 -0.94 -5.35
N ALA A 73 -7.54 -1.82 -4.88
CA ALA A 73 -7.68 -3.18 -5.40
C ALA A 73 -9.10 -3.69 -5.10
N ASN A 74 -9.53 -4.78 -5.74
CA ASN A 74 -10.88 -5.34 -5.57
C ASN A 74 -12.02 -4.30 -5.75
N GLY A 75 -11.78 -3.23 -6.53
CA GLY A 75 -12.73 -2.13 -6.72
C GLY A 75 -12.90 -1.18 -5.52
N SER A 76 -12.03 -1.28 -4.51
CA SER A 76 -12.10 -0.52 -3.26
C SER A 76 -10.74 0.07 -2.89
N LEU A 77 -10.73 1.08 -2.02
CA LEU A 77 -9.50 1.68 -1.50
C LEU A 77 -9.17 1.07 -0.14
N HIS A 78 -7.96 0.54 0.02
CA HIS A 78 -7.52 -0.15 1.23
C HIS A 78 -6.40 0.62 1.91
N LEU A 79 -6.49 0.76 3.22
CA LEU A 79 -5.53 1.46 4.05
C LEU A 79 -5.07 0.55 5.18
N MET A 80 -3.78 0.61 5.46
CA MET A 80 -3.20 -0.03 6.63
C MET A 80 -3.52 0.77 7.88
N MET A 81 -3.87 0.06 8.95
CA MET A 81 -4.08 0.66 10.26
C MET A 81 -2.84 0.45 11.12
N ASP A 82 -2.50 1.45 11.94
CA ASP A 82 -1.40 1.35 12.90
C ASP A 82 -1.77 0.36 14.01
N SER A 83 -0.86 -0.57 14.30
CA SER A 83 -0.98 -1.56 15.37
C SER A 83 -1.05 -0.96 16.77
N VAL A 84 -0.56 0.28 16.95
CA VAL A 84 -0.49 0.96 18.27
C VAL A 84 -1.88 1.35 18.80
N ASP A 85 -2.92 1.37 17.95
CA ASP A 85 -4.25 1.86 18.34
C ASP A 85 -5.23 0.80 18.89
N LEU A 86 -4.73 -0.41 19.15
CA LEU A 86 -5.49 -1.44 19.88
C LEU A 86 -5.37 -1.29 21.41
N GLU A 87 -4.72 -0.21 21.87
CA GLU A 87 -4.43 0.10 23.28
C GLU A 87 -5.64 0.44 24.18
N ASN A 88 -6.88 0.37 23.66
CA ASN A 88 -8.09 0.43 24.51
C ASN A 88 -8.69 -0.95 24.87
N LEU A 89 -7.94 -2.05 24.71
CA LEU A 89 -8.07 -3.22 25.58
C LEU A 89 -6.88 -3.20 26.55
N GLU A 90 -7.15 -3.05 27.85
CA GLU A 90 -6.18 -2.83 28.97
C GLU A 90 -5.17 -3.97 29.24
N ALA A 91 -4.50 -4.53 28.23
CA ALA A 91 -3.49 -5.57 28.41
C ALA A 91 -2.43 -5.53 27.31
N SER A 92 -1.76 -4.38 27.16
CA SER A 92 -0.44 -4.36 26.54
C SER A 92 0.45 -5.38 27.29
N PHE A 93 0.99 -6.34 26.52
CA PHE A 93 1.74 -7.56 26.87
C PHE A 93 1.04 -8.92 26.64
N PHE A 94 -0.27 -8.98 26.40
CA PHE A 94 -0.96 -10.26 26.07
C PHE A 94 -2.11 -10.09 25.06
N LEU A 95 -1.90 -9.35 23.96
CA LEU A 95 -2.90 -9.33 22.89
C LEU A 95 -2.92 -10.69 22.16
N GLU A 96 -4.10 -11.30 22.10
CA GLU A 96 -4.41 -12.40 21.18
C GLU A 96 -4.25 -11.88 19.73
N PRO A 97 -3.51 -12.59 18.85
CA PRO A 97 -3.18 -12.16 17.48
C PRO A 97 -4.38 -11.72 16.63
N GLU A 98 -5.58 -12.23 16.94
CA GLU A 98 -6.83 -11.99 16.20
C GLU A 98 -7.30 -10.53 16.17
N SER A 99 -6.74 -9.68 17.04
CA SER A 99 -7.09 -8.26 17.14
C SER A 99 -6.11 -7.32 16.42
N LEU A 100 -4.92 -7.81 16.06
CA LEU A 100 -3.84 -7.07 15.39
C LEU A 100 -3.89 -7.27 13.87
N GLY A 101 -4.44 -6.31 13.13
CA GLY A 101 -4.15 -6.22 11.68
C GLY A 101 -5.33 -6.01 10.73
N LYS A 102 -6.50 -5.57 11.19
CA LYS A 102 -7.61 -5.25 10.26
C LYS A 102 -7.17 -4.27 9.18
N VAL A 103 -7.73 -4.40 7.98
CA VAL A 103 -7.51 -3.46 6.87
C VAL A 103 -8.71 -2.53 6.78
N LEU A 104 -8.48 -1.21 6.82
CA LEU A 104 -9.53 -0.23 6.60
C LEU A 104 -9.81 -0.17 5.10
N THR A 105 -11.06 -0.39 4.71
CA THR A 105 -11.48 -0.44 3.31
C THR A 105 -12.56 0.60 3.07
N MET A 106 -12.47 1.29 1.93
CA MET A 106 -13.47 2.23 1.45
C MET A 106 -14.17 1.64 0.23
N ASP A 107 -15.48 1.51 0.34
CA ASP A 107 -16.34 1.36 -0.83
C ASP A 107 -16.45 2.74 -1.50
N VAL A 108 -15.84 2.86 -2.67
CA VAL A 108 -15.78 4.14 -3.40
C VAL A 108 -17.14 4.52 -3.99
N GLY A 109 -17.96 3.55 -4.38
CA GLY A 109 -19.28 3.78 -4.96
C GLY A 109 -20.28 4.27 -3.90
N ARG A 110 -20.25 3.64 -2.72
CA ARG A 110 -21.11 4.01 -1.58
C ARG A 110 -20.53 5.14 -0.73
N GLU A 111 -19.26 5.49 -0.94
CA GLU A 111 -18.52 6.49 -0.16
C GLU A 111 -18.55 6.19 1.35
N ILE A 112 -18.31 4.94 1.72
CA ILE A 112 -18.28 4.48 3.12
C ILE A 112 -17.01 3.70 3.44
N PHE A 113 -16.53 3.84 4.68
CA PHE A 113 -15.47 3.01 5.23
C PHE A 113 -16.02 1.86 6.06
N TYR A 114 -15.32 0.72 6.00
CA TYR A 114 -15.53 -0.45 6.82
C TYR A 114 -14.19 -1.15 7.06
N THR A 115 -14.14 -2.14 7.94
CA THR A 115 -12.92 -2.92 8.18
C THR A 115 -13.12 -4.34 7.67
N ILE A 116 -12.07 -4.90 7.09
CA ILE A 116 -11.99 -6.31 6.74
C ILE A 116 -10.93 -6.99 7.62
N PRO A 117 -11.11 -8.27 7.99
CA PRO A 117 -10.09 -9.02 8.69
C PRO A 117 -8.87 -9.23 7.77
N HIS A 118 -7.68 -9.25 8.35
CA HIS A 118 -6.48 -9.73 7.69
C HIS A 118 -6.47 -11.27 7.66
N PRO A 119 -5.62 -11.89 6.82
CA PRO A 119 -5.37 -13.32 6.93
C PRO A 119 -4.78 -13.70 8.30
N GLU A 120 -4.90 -14.97 8.69
CA GLU A 120 -4.21 -15.55 9.85
C GLU A 120 -2.68 -15.48 9.66
N CYS A 121 -2.08 -14.34 10.04
CA CYS A 121 -0.66 -14.07 9.94
C CYS A 121 -0.06 -13.92 11.34
N ASN A 122 1.16 -14.41 11.53
CA ASN A 122 1.78 -14.53 12.85
C ASN A 122 2.91 -13.53 13.12
N SER A 123 3.37 -12.76 12.11
CA SER A 123 4.56 -11.91 12.28
C SER A 123 4.29 -10.57 12.96
N GLY A 124 3.06 -10.05 12.84
CA GLY A 124 2.72 -8.69 13.26
C GLY A 124 3.31 -7.57 12.40
N VAL A 125 4.11 -7.88 11.37
CA VAL A 125 4.72 -6.91 10.44
C VAL A 125 4.29 -7.25 9.03
N TYR A 126 3.60 -6.31 8.39
CA TYR A 126 3.03 -6.54 7.07
C TYR A 126 3.01 -5.30 6.21
N THR A 127 2.83 -5.51 4.91
CA THR A 127 2.61 -4.46 3.91
C THR A 127 1.44 -4.85 3.00
N LEU A 128 0.73 -3.85 2.47
CA LEU A 128 -0.30 -4.05 1.47
C LEU A 128 0.25 -3.70 0.10
N VAL A 129 -0.04 -4.53 -0.90
CA VAL A 129 0.31 -4.28 -2.30
C VAL A 129 -0.84 -4.73 -3.21
N GLU A 130 -0.86 -4.24 -4.44
CA GLU A 130 -1.80 -4.70 -5.47
C GLU A 130 -1.13 -5.73 -6.39
N MET A 131 -1.90 -6.72 -6.84
CA MET A 131 -1.50 -7.68 -7.86
C MET A 131 -2.72 -8.13 -8.67
N GLU A 132 -2.72 -7.84 -9.97
CA GLU A 132 -3.77 -8.26 -10.93
C GLU A 132 -5.18 -7.77 -10.56
N GLY A 133 -5.27 -6.56 -10.01
CA GLY A 133 -6.47 -5.93 -9.49
C GLY A 133 -6.91 -6.46 -8.12
N LEU A 134 -6.12 -7.32 -7.47
CA LEU A 134 -6.45 -7.94 -6.18
C LEU A 134 -5.53 -7.41 -5.07
N LEU A 135 -6.12 -7.22 -3.89
CA LEU A 135 -5.41 -6.82 -2.68
C LEU A 135 -4.53 -7.97 -2.22
N CYS A 136 -3.27 -7.66 -1.98
CA CYS A 136 -2.32 -8.58 -1.39
C CYS A 136 -1.88 -8.10 -0.03
N PHE A 137 -1.80 -9.04 0.89
CA PHE A 137 -1.24 -8.85 2.22
C PHE A 137 0.08 -9.60 2.28
N VAL A 138 1.18 -8.86 2.43
CA VAL A 138 2.53 -9.41 2.48
C VAL A 138 2.94 -9.49 3.94
N ASP A 139 3.04 -10.71 4.45
CA ASP A 139 3.41 -11.05 5.81
C ASP A 139 4.94 -11.23 5.90
N HIS A 140 5.60 -10.46 6.76
CA HIS A 140 7.05 -10.47 6.91
C HIS A 140 7.46 -11.50 7.98
N ILE A 141 7.39 -12.78 7.63
CA ILE A 141 7.62 -13.91 8.55
C ILE A 141 9.00 -13.83 9.23
N SER A 142 10.04 -13.46 8.48
CA SER A 142 11.39 -13.25 9.02
C SER A 142 12.20 -12.34 8.11
N ASN A 143 13.45 -12.05 8.48
CA ASN A 143 14.37 -11.27 7.64
C ASN A 143 14.54 -11.83 6.22
N THR A 144 14.36 -13.14 6.02
CA THR A 144 14.57 -13.79 4.72
C THR A 144 13.31 -14.41 4.16
N GLN A 145 12.16 -14.29 4.82
CA GLN A 145 10.94 -14.96 4.39
C GLN A 145 9.75 -14.01 4.34
N LEU A 146 9.04 -14.04 3.22
CA LEU A 146 7.76 -13.37 3.03
C LEU A 146 6.70 -14.39 2.68
N GLN A 147 5.47 -14.13 3.10
CA GLN A 147 4.29 -14.85 2.63
C GLN A 147 3.28 -13.87 2.07
N ILE A 148 2.86 -14.11 0.82
CA ILE A 148 1.92 -13.26 0.11
C ILE A 148 0.56 -13.94 0.11
N TRP A 149 -0.38 -13.30 0.78
CA TRP A 149 -1.80 -13.65 0.77
C TRP A 149 -2.53 -12.76 -0.22
N VAL A 150 -3.52 -13.30 -0.91
CA VAL A 150 -4.34 -12.60 -1.90
C VAL A 150 -5.79 -12.69 -1.49
N LEU A 151 -6.46 -11.55 -1.46
CA LEU A 151 -7.90 -11.47 -1.20
C LEU A 151 -8.67 -11.86 -2.47
N LYS A 152 -9.20 -13.08 -2.48
CA LYS A 152 -9.94 -13.63 -3.63
C LYS A 152 -11.38 -13.15 -3.66
N ASP A 153 -11.98 -13.03 -2.50
CA ASP A 153 -13.35 -12.58 -2.34
C ASP A 153 -13.38 -11.51 -1.23
N LEU A 154 -13.73 -10.28 -1.61
CA LEU A 154 -13.82 -9.16 -0.68
C LEU A 154 -15.05 -9.24 0.22
N GLU A 155 -16.16 -9.84 -0.25
CA GLU A 155 -17.40 -9.95 0.53
C GLU A 155 -17.29 -11.06 1.58
N LEU A 156 -16.67 -12.19 1.21
CA LEU A 156 -16.44 -13.33 2.10
C LEU A 156 -15.14 -13.19 2.91
N HIS A 157 -14.33 -12.17 2.61
CA HIS A 157 -13.00 -11.96 3.19
C HIS A 157 -12.08 -13.18 3.03
N GLU A 158 -12.14 -13.85 1.87
CA GLU A 158 -11.39 -15.08 1.62
C GLU A 158 -9.95 -14.76 1.20
N TRP A 159 -9.03 -14.97 2.12
CA TRP A 159 -7.60 -14.85 1.88
C TRP A 159 -6.96 -16.18 1.54
N ASN A 160 -6.17 -16.21 0.47
CA ASN A 160 -5.42 -17.39 0.05
C ASN A 160 -3.93 -17.10 -0.08
N VAL A 161 -3.09 -17.98 0.47
CA VAL A 161 -1.64 -17.91 0.27
C VAL A 161 -1.34 -18.20 -1.21
N LYS A 162 -0.77 -17.24 -1.93
CA LYS A 162 -0.32 -17.43 -3.33
C LYS A 162 1.17 -17.71 -3.41
N TYR A 163 1.99 -17.01 -2.62
CA TYR A 163 3.44 -17.18 -2.66
C TYR A 163 4.05 -17.29 -1.26
N ARG A 164 5.10 -18.10 -1.18
CA ARG A 164 6.05 -18.11 -0.07
C ARG A 164 7.44 -17.85 -0.66
N ILE A 165 7.99 -16.72 -0.31
CA ILE A 165 9.31 -16.28 -0.75
C ILE A 165 10.28 -16.57 0.36
N ASP A 166 11.36 -17.26 0.01
CA ASP A 166 12.52 -17.44 0.88
C ASP A 166 13.73 -16.95 0.10
N ILE A 167 14.51 -16.05 0.69
CA ILE A 167 15.76 -15.53 0.12
C ILE A 167 16.99 -16.01 0.88
N SER A 168 16.84 -16.91 1.87
CA SER A 168 17.97 -17.42 2.66
C SER A 168 18.99 -18.19 1.83
N HIS A 169 18.59 -18.77 0.69
CA HIS A 169 19.49 -19.44 -0.25
C HIS A 169 20.33 -18.46 -1.09
N LEU A 170 19.97 -17.18 -1.11
CA LEU A 170 20.71 -16.16 -1.85
C LEU A 170 21.96 -15.77 -1.06
N LYS A 171 23.11 -16.26 -1.53
CA LYS A 171 24.42 -16.02 -0.89
C LYS A 171 24.83 -14.54 -0.83
N LYS A 172 24.20 -13.69 -1.64
CA LYS A 172 24.40 -12.24 -1.69
C LYS A 172 23.05 -11.58 -1.91
N VAL A 173 22.48 -11.04 -0.85
CA VAL A 173 21.36 -10.12 -0.93
C VAL A 173 21.91 -8.70 -0.73
N PRO A 174 21.50 -7.73 -1.55
CA PRO A 174 22.02 -6.36 -1.47
C PRO A 174 21.42 -5.55 -0.31
N PHE A 175 20.55 -6.17 0.50
CA PHE A 175 19.89 -5.60 1.66
C PHE A 175 19.90 -6.57 2.84
N LYS A 176 19.75 -6.06 4.08
CA LYS A 176 19.89 -6.86 5.31
C LYS A 176 18.72 -7.82 5.60
N GLY A 177 17.58 -7.61 4.94
CA GLY A 177 16.39 -8.45 5.06
C GLY A 177 15.10 -7.63 4.95
N PHE A 178 13.96 -8.30 5.12
CA PHE A 178 12.62 -7.72 4.96
C PHE A 178 12.05 -7.02 6.20
N LEU A 179 12.65 -7.14 7.39
CA LEU A 179 12.13 -6.47 8.61
C LEU A 179 12.90 -5.19 8.97
N GLU A 180 14.00 -4.92 8.27
CA GLU A 180 14.83 -3.74 8.52
C GLU A 180 14.48 -2.64 7.51
N ASP A 181 15.39 -2.35 6.59
CA ASP A 181 15.22 -1.22 5.68
C ASP A 181 14.60 -1.61 4.32
N SER A 182 13.99 -2.80 4.20
CA SER A 182 13.46 -3.30 2.93
C SER A 182 11.99 -3.64 3.00
N PHE A 183 11.21 -3.11 2.07
CA PHE A 183 9.77 -3.27 2.06
C PHE A 183 9.27 -3.68 0.66
N PRO A 184 8.36 -4.65 0.55
CA PRO A 184 7.57 -4.86 -0.66
C PRO A 184 6.93 -3.54 -1.10
N PHE A 185 7.27 -3.10 -2.30
CA PHE A 185 6.76 -1.85 -2.87
C PHE A 185 5.63 -2.11 -3.87
N ALA A 186 5.81 -3.10 -4.74
CA ALA A 186 4.83 -3.44 -5.76
C ALA A 186 4.99 -4.88 -6.24
N ILE A 187 3.95 -5.44 -6.83
CA ILE A 187 4.01 -6.69 -7.58
C ILE A 187 3.66 -6.39 -9.04
N THR A 188 4.46 -6.89 -9.97
CA THR A 188 4.18 -6.80 -11.41
C THR A 188 3.95 -8.18 -11.99
N THR A 189 3.00 -8.28 -12.93
CA THR A 189 2.57 -9.54 -13.55
C THR A 189 2.54 -9.50 -15.08
N THR A 190 2.94 -8.40 -15.70
CA THR A 190 2.77 -8.15 -17.15
C THR A 190 3.49 -9.15 -18.07
N LEU A 191 4.52 -9.84 -17.58
CA LEU A 191 5.21 -10.94 -18.29
C LEU A 191 5.70 -12.05 -17.35
N LYS A 192 5.99 -11.71 -16.10
CA LYS A 192 6.47 -12.58 -15.03
C LYS A 192 5.95 -12.05 -13.71
N CYS A 193 5.72 -12.92 -12.73
CA CYS A 193 5.32 -12.48 -11.41
C CYS A 193 6.56 -12.04 -10.63
N LYS A 194 6.76 -10.73 -10.47
CA LYS A 194 7.91 -10.17 -9.74
C LYS A 194 7.47 -9.28 -8.61
N ILE A 195 8.15 -9.38 -7.48
CA ILE A 195 8.03 -8.43 -6.39
C ILE A 195 9.14 -7.39 -6.51
N ILE A 196 8.76 -6.12 -6.44
CA ILE A 196 9.68 -4.98 -6.36
C ILE A 196 9.87 -4.65 -4.88
N ILE A 197 11.11 -4.66 -4.44
CA ILE A 197 11.51 -4.42 -3.06
C ILE A 197 12.23 -3.07 -3.05
N LYS A 198 11.72 -2.14 -2.24
CA LYS A 198 12.40 -0.87 -1.97
C LYS A 198 13.30 -1.06 -0.75
N TYR A 199 14.57 -0.70 -0.88
CA TYR A 199 15.56 -0.73 0.20
C TYR A 199 16.04 0.69 0.49
N TYR A 200 16.16 1.04 1.77
CA TYR A 200 16.73 2.30 2.21
C TYR A 200 18.06 2.08 2.94
N ASP A 201 19.16 2.48 2.33
CA ASP A 201 20.45 2.51 3.00
C ASP A 201 20.50 3.73 3.91
N SER A 202 20.27 3.49 5.20
CA SER A 202 20.31 4.54 6.24
C SER A 202 21.68 5.17 6.43
N VAL A 203 22.77 4.48 6.07
CA VAL A 203 24.15 4.99 6.21
C VAL A 203 24.47 5.96 5.09
N ASN A 204 24.11 5.61 3.86
CA ASN A 204 24.40 6.43 2.68
C ASN A 204 23.23 7.37 2.29
N HIS A 205 22.09 7.28 2.98
CA HIS A 205 20.85 7.98 2.65
C HIS A 205 20.38 7.70 1.21
N LEU A 206 20.55 6.46 0.75
CA LEU A 206 20.22 6.05 -0.62
C LEU A 206 19.02 5.11 -0.64
N THR A 207 18.07 5.37 -1.54
CA THR A 207 17.00 4.42 -1.86
C THR A 207 17.38 3.60 -3.07
N GLN A 208 17.24 2.28 -2.98
CA GLN A 208 17.47 1.33 -4.06
C GLN A 208 16.24 0.47 -4.28
N PHE A 209 16.09 -0.08 -5.49
CA PHE A 209 15.01 -0.97 -5.83
C PHE A 209 15.57 -2.27 -6.39
N PHE A 210 15.03 -3.39 -5.92
CA PHE A 210 15.38 -4.72 -6.38
C PHE A 210 14.13 -5.42 -6.88
N SER A 211 14.30 -6.26 -7.90
CA SER A 211 13.24 -7.13 -8.39
C SER A 211 13.58 -8.58 -8.12
N TYR A 212 12.64 -9.31 -7.57
CA TYR A 212 12.73 -10.74 -7.34
C TYR A 212 11.70 -11.46 -8.21
N ASP A 213 12.17 -12.36 -9.06
CA ASP A 213 11.34 -13.24 -9.89
C ASP A 213 10.79 -14.36 -9.00
N MET A 214 9.50 -14.26 -8.64
CA MET A 214 8.86 -15.17 -7.69
C MET A 214 8.73 -16.59 -8.25
N ASP A 215 8.62 -16.72 -9.57
CA ASP A 215 8.51 -18.00 -10.25
C ASP A 215 9.87 -18.72 -10.31
N ARG A 216 10.94 -17.98 -10.61
CA ARG A 216 12.31 -18.52 -10.69
C ARG A 216 13.06 -18.53 -9.36
N LYS A 217 12.51 -17.89 -8.32
CA LYS A 217 13.09 -17.76 -6.98
C LYS A 217 14.49 -17.16 -6.96
N GLN A 218 14.69 -16.10 -7.75
CA GLN A 218 15.97 -15.42 -7.91
C GLN A 218 15.78 -13.90 -7.97
N LEU A 219 16.78 -13.16 -7.49
CA LEU A 219 16.90 -11.74 -7.81
C LEU A 219 17.24 -11.60 -9.30
N ASP A 220 16.68 -10.59 -9.96
CA ASP A 220 17.26 -10.17 -11.22
C ASP A 220 18.68 -9.64 -10.93
N GLU A 221 19.65 -9.98 -11.79
CA GLU A 221 21.02 -9.46 -11.66
C GLU A 221 20.97 -7.94 -11.55
N GLU A 222 21.68 -7.38 -10.56
CA GLU A 222 21.90 -5.94 -10.45
C GLU A 222 22.42 -5.43 -11.79
N ARG A 223 21.54 -4.89 -12.62
CA ARG A 223 21.94 -3.91 -13.61
C ARG A 223 22.20 -2.64 -12.81
N GLY A 224 23.39 -2.58 -12.22
CA GLY A 224 23.85 -1.40 -11.51
C GLY A 224 23.58 -0.18 -12.36
N LEU A 225 22.69 0.70 -11.87
CA LEU A 225 22.39 2.03 -12.41
C LEU A 225 22.49 2.13 -13.94
N ASP A 226 21.96 1.14 -14.69
CA ASP A 226 21.96 1.25 -16.13
C ASP A 226 20.75 2.11 -16.50
N SER A 227 21.08 3.26 -17.07
CA SER A 227 20.25 4.43 -17.37
C SER A 227 18.87 4.19 -17.97
N ALA A 228 18.52 2.96 -18.38
CA ALA A 228 17.19 2.60 -18.83
C ALA A 228 16.18 2.46 -17.67
N TRP A 229 16.56 1.85 -16.53
CA TRP A 229 15.64 1.69 -15.39
C TRP A 229 15.52 2.93 -14.54
N THR A 230 16.59 3.69 -14.35
CA THR A 230 16.49 5.02 -13.71
C THR A 230 15.71 5.96 -14.59
N LYS A 231 15.77 5.82 -15.92
CA LYS A 231 14.92 6.60 -16.82
C LYS A 231 13.48 6.10 -16.81
N ASP A 232 13.21 4.78 -16.78
CA ASP A 232 11.86 4.23 -16.64
C ASP A 232 11.25 4.49 -15.26
N LEU A 233 12.02 4.46 -14.17
CA LEU A 233 11.59 4.83 -12.82
C LEU A 233 11.53 6.34 -12.62
N SER A 234 12.41 7.13 -13.24
CA SER A 234 12.30 8.60 -13.21
C SER A 234 11.21 9.10 -14.17
N GLU A 235 10.90 8.39 -15.25
CA GLU A 235 9.75 8.61 -16.10
C GLU A 235 8.50 8.08 -15.40
N PHE A 236 8.54 6.96 -14.68
CA PHE A 236 7.47 6.52 -13.77
C PHE A 236 7.25 7.61 -12.71
N GLU A 237 8.30 8.08 -12.05
CA GLU A 237 8.21 9.14 -11.05
C GLU A 237 7.83 10.50 -11.65
N GLN A 238 8.28 10.90 -12.83
CA GLN A 238 7.90 12.18 -13.48
C GLN A 238 6.50 12.13 -14.11
N LYS A 239 6.09 10.97 -14.63
CA LYS A 239 4.77 10.73 -15.24
C LYS A 239 3.70 10.49 -14.17
N PHE A 240 4.08 10.00 -12.99
CA PHE A 240 3.16 9.66 -11.90
C PHE A 240 3.32 10.51 -10.62
N TYR A 241 4.41 11.28 -10.48
CA TYR A 241 4.64 12.33 -9.48
C TYR A 241 5.17 13.65 -10.11
N PRO A 242 4.43 14.31 -11.02
CA PRO A 242 4.90 15.53 -11.69
C PRO A 242 5.05 16.76 -10.78
N LEU A 243 4.65 16.68 -9.50
CA LEU A 243 4.56 17.81 -8.58
C LEU A 243 5.79 17.95 -7.67
N LYS A 244 7.00 18.03 -8.24
CA LYS A 244 8.15 18.63 -7.51
C LYS A 244 8.34 20.13 -7.79
N HIS A 245 7.54 20.72 -8.69
CA HIS A 245 7.70 22.13 -9.09
C HIS A 245 6.43 22.99 -9.12
N VAL A 246 5.37 22.64 -8.39
CA VAL A 246 4.27 23.58 -8.16
C VAL A 246 4.41 24.19 -6.77
N ASN A 247 5.32 25.16 -6.68
CA ASN A 247 5.20 26.22 -5.68
C ASN A 247 3.97 27.05 -6.07
N THR A 248 2.78 26.70 -5.58
CA THR A 248 1.65 27.62 -5.60
C THR A 248 0.66 27.29 -4.48
N LEU A 249 0.78 28.09 -3.42
CA LEU A 249 -0.29 28.58 -2.55
C LEU A 249 -1.66 27.90 -2.69
N VAL A 250 -1.99 27.04 -1.74
CA VAL A 250 -3.34 26.99 -1.17
C VAL A 250 -3.16 27.02 0.35
N SER A 251 -3.37 28.21 0.90
CA SER A 251 -3.56 28.42 2.33
C SER A 251 -4.86 27.74 2.77
N PHE A 252 -4.78 26.95 3.84
CA PHE A 252 -5.92 26.66 4.71
C PHE A 252 -6.41 27.95 5.38
#